data_AF-A0A6N0LHU3-F1
#
_entry.id   AF-A0A6N0LHU3-F1
#
_cell.length_a   1.000
_cell.length_b   1.000
_cell.length_c   1.000
_cell.angle_alpha   90.00
_cell.angle_beta   90.00
_cell.angle_gamma   90.00
#
_symmetry.space_group_name_H-M   'P 1'
#
loop_
_entity.id
_entity.type
_entity.pdbx_description
1 polymer ?
#
loop_
_entity_poly.entity_id
_entity_poly.type
_entity_poly.pdbx_seq_one_letter_code
_entity_poly.pdbx_strand_id
1 'polypeptide(L)'
;MKNWYGIQRTLTYINTLEQVKSTGERDKIKEVLDDLIDYTQSHFSFEENLLEQVSYQYLPSHRGIHELFVKRLNDYRLKFEKGESIEKDLYRLLSKWLINHIQHDDQDYVDAVRDNMLSYLRKQEEKKGKGWFARFFS
;
A
#
# COMPACT_ATOMS: atom_id res chain seq x y z
N MET A 1 -12.63 2.40 1.54
CA MET A 1 -12.59 1.96 2.96
C MET A 1 -11.27 1.26 3.36
N LYS A 2 -10.49 0.64 2.47
CA LYS A 2 -9.22 -0.03 2.84
C LYS A 2 -7.98 0.89 2.94
N ASN A 3 -7.91 2.01 2.20
CA ASN A 3 -6.79 2.97 2.28
C ASN A 3 -6.69 3.64 3.67
N TRP A 4 -7.83 3.86 4.32
CA TRP A 4 -7.90 4.38 5.69
C TRP A 4 -7.23 3.44 6.71
N TYR A 5 -7.43 2.13 6.58
CA TYR A 5 -6.73 1.13 7.40
C TYR A 5 -5.22 1.07 7.05
N GLY A 6 -4.88 1.28 5.77
CA GLY A 6 -3.57 1.64 5.22
C GLY A 6 -2.78 2.60 6.12
N ILE A 7 -3.34 3.80 6.19
CA ILE A 7 -2.80 4.96 6.87
C ILE A 7 -2.72 4.75 8.39
N GLN A 8 -3.77 4.20 8.99
CA GLN A 8 -3.81 3.95 10.43
C GLN A 8 -2.71 2.99 10.89
N ARG A 9 -2.40 1.97 10.10
CA ARG A 9 -1.37 0.99 10.48
C ARG A 9 0.04 1.55 10.33
N THR A 10 0.32 2.32 9.27
CA THR A 10 1.59 3.04 9.13
C THR A 10 1.79 4.06 10.26
N LEU A 11 0.73 4.77 10.69
CA LEU A 11 0.77 5.64 11.87
C LEU A 11 1.11 4.89 13.16
N THR A 12 0.55 3.69 13.36
CA THR A 12 0.89 2.83 14.49
C THR A 12 2.39 2.52 14.51
N TYR A 13 2.98 2.10 13.38
CA TYR A 13 4.41 1.81 13.32
C TYR A 13 5.28 3.05 13.58
N ILE A 14 4.90 4.22 13.07
CA ILE A 14 5.58 5.50 13.36
C ILE A 14 5.56 5.79 14.87
N ASN A 15 4.40 5.63 15.51
CA ASN A 15 4.26 5.88 16.95
C ASN A 15 5.08 4.88 17.78
N THR A 16 5.07 3.60 17.41
CA THR A 16 5.89 2.57 18.09
C THR A 16 7.37 2.89 17.94
N LEU A 17 7.83 3.27 16.74
CA LEU A 17 9.23 3.66 16.52
C LEU A 17 9.65 4.87 17.37
N GLU A 18 8.77 5.87 17.52
CA GLU A 18 9.07 7.03 18.37
C GLU A 18 9.22 6.64 19.85
N GLN A 19 8.41 5.69 20.34
CA GLN A 19 8.51 5.19 21.71
C GLN A 19 9.80 4.39 21.93
N VAL A 20 10.10 3.42 21.07
CA VAL A 20 11.24 2.50 21.26
C VAL A 20 12.61 3.13 20.97
N LYS A 21 12.64 4.25 20.24
CA LYS A 21 13.86 5.04 19.99
C LYS A 21 14.51 5.54 21.27
N SER A 22 13.73 5.72 22.34
CA SER A 22 14.21 6.15 23.66
C SER A 22 14.60 4.99 24.59
N THR A 23 14.08 3.78 24.36
CA THR A 23 14.25 2.63 25.26
C THR A 23 15.40 1.70 24.84
N GLY A 24 15.86 1.78 23.58
CA GLY A 24 16.97 0.98 23.07
C GLY A 24 16.62 -0.50 22.88
N GLU A 25 15.33 -0.84 22.86
CA GLU A 25 14.84 -2.21 22.75
C GLU A 25 14.96 -2.73 21.32
N ARG A 26 16.16 -3.21 20.98
CA ARG A 26 16.51 -3.70 19.64
C ARG A 26 15.55 -4.77 19.11
N ASP A 27 15.12 -5.70 19.96
CA ASP A 27 14.18 -6.76 19.55
C ASP A 27 12.82 -6.21 19.12
N LYS A 28 12.29 -5.18 19.80
CA LYS A 28 11.04 -4.52 19.40
C LYS A 28 11.20 -3.77 18.07
N ILE A 29 12.36 -3.17 17.82
CA ILE A 29 12.65 -2.50 16.54
C ILE A 29 12.66 -3.52 15.41
N LYS A 30 13.21 -4.73 15.64
CA LYS A 30 13.18 -5.83 14.68
C LYS A 30 11.74 -6.24 14.37
N GLU A 31 10.93 -6.48 15.40
CA GLU A 31 9.51 -6.86 15.25
C GLU A 31 8.75 -5.82 14.44
N VAL A 32 8.89 -4.54 14.78
CA VAL A 32 8.26 -3.44 14.05
C VAL A 32 8.70 -3.39 12.59
N LEU A 33 9.99 -3.61 12.30
CA LEU A 33 10.52 -3.58 10.94
C LEU A 33 9.99 -4.75 10.10
N ASP A 34 9.96 -5.96 10.65
CA ASP A 34 9.45 -7.15 9.97
C ASP A 34 7.95 -7.00 9.69
N ASP A 35 7.16 -6.60 10.69
CA ASP A 35 5.72 -6.34 10.56
C ASP A 35 5.41 -5.27 9.51
N LEU A 36 6.22 -4.20 9.47
CA LEU A 36 6.08 -3.13 8.51
C LEU A 36 6.36 -3.60 7.07
N ILE A 37 7.38 -4.44 6.87
CA ILE A 37 7.71 -5.00 5.55
C ILE A 37 6.57 -5.88 5.05
N ASP A 38 6.10 -6.82 5.89
CA ASP A 38 5.02 -7.74 5.52
C ASP A 38 3.73 -6.97 5.22
N TYR A 39 3.41 -5.98 6.05
CA TYR A 39 2.25 -5.15 5.86
C TYR A 39 2.31 -4.36 4.55
N THR A 40 3.41 -3.64 4.31
CA THR A 40 3.55 -2.77 3.12
C THR A 40 3.50 -3.58 1.83
N GLN A 41 4.13 -4.76 1.78
CA GLN A 41 4.03 -5.65 0.61
C GLN A 41 2.59 -6.13 0.37
N SER A 42 1.88 -6.55 1.42
CA SER A 42 0.49 -7.01 1.29
C SER A 42 -0.46 -5.89 0.85
N HIS A 43 -0.23 -4.68 1.35
CA HIS A 43 -1.02 -3.49 1.00
C HIS A 43 -0.81 -3.10 -0.47
N PHE A 44 0.45 -2.97 -0.90
CA PHE A 44 0.79 -2.64 -2.30
C PHE A 44 0.27 -3.68 -3.27
N SER A 45 0.44 -4.96 -2.95
CA SER A 45 -0.11 -6.05 -3.78
C SER A 45 -1.63 -5.92 -3.93
N PHE A 46 -2.34 -5.57 -2.88
CA PHE A 46 -3.78 -5.36 -2.94
C PHE A 46 -4.16 -4.16 -3.83
N GLU A 47 -3.49 -3.02 -3.67
CA GLU A 47 -3.76 -1.81 -4.46
C GLU A 47 -3.44 -2.00 -5.93
N GLU A 48 -2.29 -2.59 -6.25
CA GLU A 48 -1.89 -2.85 -7.63
C GLU A 48 -2.85 -3.81 -8.33
N ASN A 49 -3.36 -4.83 -7.63
CA ASN A 49 -4.40 -5.72 -8.17
C ASN A 49 -5.69 -4.95 -8.49
N LEU A 50 -6.09 -3.98 -7.66
CA LEU A 50 -7.25 -3.13 -7.91
C LEU A 50 -7.03 -2.23 -9.13
N LEU A 51 -5.85 -1.59 -9.23
CA LEU A 51 -5.47 -0.72 -10.33
C LEU A 51 -5.38 -1.48 -11.66
N GLU A 52 -4.89 -2.72 -11.63
CA GLU A 52 -4.84 -3.61 -12.80
C GLU A 52 -6.24 -3.97 -13.31
N GLN A 53 -7.18 -4.28 -12.40
CA GLN A 53 -8.56 -4.60 -12.76
C GLN A 53 -9.28 -3.46 -13.49
N VAL A 54 -8.92 -2.21 -13.18
CA VAL A 54 -9.48 -1.02 -13.84
C VAL A 54 -8.63 -0.52 -15.01
N SER A 55 -7.56 -1.25 -15.39
CA SER A 55 -6.64 -0.87 -16.46
C SER A 55 -6.06 0.53 -16.29
N TYR A 56 -5.66 0.87 -15.07
CA TYR A 56 -5.09 2.18 -14.76
C TYR A 56 -3.79 2.42 -15.54
N GLN A 57 -3.79 3.47 -16.37
CA GLN A 57 -2.70 3.74 -17.32
C GLN A 57 -1.33 4.00 -16.66
N TYR A 58 -1.30 4.46 -15.41
CA TYR A 58 -0.07 4.77 -14.69
C TYR A 58 0.38 3.66 -13.73
N LEU A 59 -0.24 2.48 -13.78
CA LEU A 59 0.13 1.32 -12.95
C LEU A 59 1.63 0.98 -12.98
N PRO A 60 2.34 1.00 -14.13
CA PRO A 60 3.78 0.72 -14.14
C PRO A 60 4.61 1.71 -13.29
N SER A 61 4.26 3.00 -13.34
CA SER A 61 4.94 4.02 -12.54
C SER A 61 4.65 3.85 -11.05
N HIS A 62 3.40 3.51 -10.71
CA HIS A 62 2.98 3.29 -9.34
C HIS A 62 3.66 2.05 -8.72
N ARG A 63 3.74 0.94 -9.46
CA ARG A 63 4.53 -0.26 -9.09
C ARG A 63 5.99 0.09 -8.80
N GLY A 64 6.62 0.92 -9.66
CA GLY A 64 8.00 1.34 -9.45
C GLY A 64 8.23 2.10 -8.13
N ILE A 65 7.25 2.91 -7.70
CA ILE A 65 7.30 3.62 -6.41
C ILE A 65 7.21 2.61 -5.25
N HIS A 66 6.29 1.66 -5.33
CA HIS A 66 6.11 0.59 -4.34
C HIS A 66 7.37 -0.29 -4.20
N GLU A 67 7.93 -0.76 -5.31
CA GLU A 67 9.15 -1.55 -5.35
C GLU A 67 10.33 -0.81 -4.71
N LEU A 68 10.51 0.48 -5.03
CA LEU A 68 11.58 1.29 -4.46
C LEU A 68 11.41 1.44 -2.93
N PHE A 69 10.18 1.57 -2.45
CA PHE A 69 9.90 1.69 -1.03
C PHE A 69 10.21 0.38 -0.29
N VAL A 70 9.71 -0.76 -0.78
CA VAL A 70 10.00 -2.09 -0.21
C VAL A 70 11.50 -2.37 -0.23
N LYS A 71 12.21 -2.00 -1.31
CA LYS A 71 13.67 -2.13 -1.37
C LYS A 71 14.34 -1.35 -0.23
N ARG A 72 13.93 -0.11 0.04
CA ARG A 72 14.51 0.70 1.14
C ARG A 72 14.26 0.08 2.51
N LEU A 73 13.09 -0.52 2.75
CA LEU A 73 12.81 -1.22 4.00
C LEU A 73 13.74 -2.44 4.17
N ASN A 74 13.96 -3.21 3.10
CA ASN A 74 14.91 -4.33 3.13
C ASN A 74 16.36 -3.85 3.35
N ASP A 75 16.75 -2.72 2.76
CA ASP A 75 18.07 -2.11 3.00
C ASP A 75 18.23 -1.74 4.50
N TYR A 76 17.17 -1.27 5.18
CA TYR A 76 17.19 -1.04 6.63
C TYR A 76 17.27 -2.34 7.43
N ARG A 77 16.58 -3.41 7.01
CA ARG A 77 16.68 -4.72 7.65
C ARG A 77 18.11 -5.25 7.62
N LEU A 78 18.78 -5.15 6.47
CA LEU A 78 20.19 -5.56 6.34
C LEU A 78 21.12 -4.73 7.24
N LYS A 79 20.90 -3.41 7.36
CA LYS A 79 21.68 -2.57 8.28
C LYS A 79 21.44 -2.95 9.74
N PHE A 80 20.18 -3.21 10.09
CA PHE A 80 19.81 -3.65 11.42
C PHE A 80 20.44 -5.01 11.78
N GLU A 81 20.46 -5.97 10.87
CA GLU A 81 21.12 -7.27 11.08
C GLU A 81 22.63 -7.13 11.31
N LYS A 82 23.26 -6.08 10.75
CA LYS A 82 24.68 -5.76 10.96
C LYS A 82 24.98 -5.05 12.29
N GLY A 83 23.98 -4.81 13.12
CA GLY A 83 24.16 -4.10 14.38
C GLY A 83 24.01 -2.57 14.28
N GLU A 84 23.71 -2.03 13.10
CA GLU A 84 23.51 -0.58 12.94
C GLU A 84 22.22 -0.10 13.61
N SER A 85 22.22 1.15 14.08
CA SER A 85 21.02 1.86 14.54
C SER A 85 20.30 2.45 13.34
N ILE A 86 19.01 2.13 13.18
CA ILE A 86 18.21 2.53 12.01
C ILE A 86 16.96 3.34 12.40
N GLU A 87 16.65 3.45 13.68
CA GLU A 87 15.35 3.86 14.21
C GLU A 87 14.97 5.27 13.73
N LYS A 88 15.93 6.20 13.81
CA LYS A 88 15.75 7.59 13.38
C LYS A 88 15.53 7.71 11.87
N ASP A 89 16.24 6.89 11.10
CA ASP A 89 16.20 6.95 9.64
C ASP A 89 14.98 6.22 9.08
N LEU A 90 14.59 5.11 9.71
CA LEU A 90 13.36 4.37 9.45
C LEU A 90 12.13 5.22 9.78
N TYR A 91 12.12 5.89 10.94
CA TYR A 91 11.08 6.86 11.29
C TYR A 91 10.94 7.95 10.23
N ARG A 92 12.06 8.57 9.82
CA ARG A 92 12.05 9.62 8.80
C ARG A 92 11.56 9.12 7.44
N LEU A 93 11.95 7.89 7.04
CA LEU A 93 11.45 7.26 5.83
C LEU A 93 9.93 7.13 5.89
N LEU A 94 9.40 6.58 6.97
CA LEU A 94 7.97 6.29 7.14
C LEU A 94 7.12 7.56 7.21
N SER A 95 7.55 8.55 8.00
CA SER A 95 6.83 9.83 8.08
C SER A 95 6.76 10.51 6.72
N LYS A 96 7.88 10.53 5.96
CA LYS A 96 7.91 11.12 4.62
C LYS A 96 7.05 10.34 3.64
N TRP A 97 7.12 9.01 3.69
CA TRP A 97 6.34 8.15 2.81
C TRP A 97 4.84 8.32 3.08
N LEU A 98 4.42 8.30 4.34
CA LEU A 98 3.03 8.47 4.72
C LEU A 98 2.46 9.82 4.25
N ILE A 99 3.19 10.92 4.47
CA ILE A 99 2.77 12.25 4.02
C ILE A 99 2.60 12.27 2.49
N ASN A 100 3.57 11.72 1.76
CA ASN A 100 3.56 11.75 0.31
C ASN A 100 2.47 10.83 -0.27
N HIS A 101 2.28 9.64 0.30
CA HIS A 101 1.31 8.64 -0.18
C HIS A 101 -0.13 9.09 0.09
N ILE A 102 -0.42 9.69 1.26
CA ILE A 102 -1.72 10.31 1.55
C ILE A 102 -2.01 11.47 0.59
N GLN A 103 -1.01 12.29 0.27
CA GLN A 103 -1.22 13.51 -0.51
C GLN A 103 -1.32 13.27 -2.03
N HIS A 104 -0.58 12.31 -2.58
CA HIS A 104 -0.41 12.17 -4.03
C HIS A 104 -1.06 10.90 -4.58
N ASP A 105 -0.87 9.75 -3.93
CA ASP A 105 -1.42 8.50 -4.48
C ASP A 105 -2.93 8.42 -4.23
N ASP A 106 -3.40 8.68 -3.01
CA ASP A 106 -4.81 8.52 -2.64
C ASP A 106 -5.80 9.48 -3.35
N GLN A 107 -5.35 10.62 -3.87
CA GLN A 107 -6.27 11.57 -4.52
C GLN A 107 -6.41 11.28 -6.03
N ASP A 108 -5.29 11.02 -6.71
CA ASP A 108 -5.25 10.93 -8.18
C ASP A 108 -5.80 9.59 -8.70
N TYR A 109 -5.52 8.46 -8.03
CA TYR A 109 -6.08 7.19 -8.47
C TYR A 109 -7.48 6.93 -7.91
N VAL A 110 -7.91 7.53 -6.79
CA VAL A 110 -9.26 7.27 -6.24
C VAL A 110 -10.35 7.75 -7.19
N ASP A 111 -10.17 8.92 -7.80
CA ASP A 111 -11.13 9.42 -8.79
C ASP A 111 -11.06 8.60 -10.09
N ALA A 112 -9.86 8.24 -10.56
CA ALA A 112 -9.68 7.39 -11.73
C ALA A 112 -10.23 5.96 -11.52
N VAL A 113 -10.04 5.36 -10.34
CA VAL A 113 -10.58 4.05 -9.96
C VAL A 113 -12.09 4.15 -9.80
N ARG A 114 -12.62 5.20 -9.18
CA ARG A 114 -14.08 5.38 -9.06
C ARG A 114 -14.73 5.41 -10.44
N ASP A 115 -14.21 6.21 -11.36
CA ASP A 115 -14.78 6.35 -12.70
C ASP A 115 -14.63 5.08 -13.54
N ASN A 116 -13.45 4.45 -13.52
CA ASN A 116 -13.21 3.22 -14.27
C ASN A 116 -13.91 2.00 -13.64
N MET A 117 -14.04 1.93 -12.32
CA MET A 117 -14.76 0.86 -11.63
C MET A 117 -16.27 0.97 -11.81
N LEU A 118 -16.83 2.19 -11.79
CA LEU A 118 -18.24 2.40 -12.18
C LEU A 118 -18.49 2.01 -13.64
N SER A 119 -17.56 2.35 -14.54
CA SER A 119 -17.61 1.92 -15.95
C SER A 119 -17.50 0.40 -16.10
N TYR A 120 -16.59 -0.25 -15.36
CA TYR A 120 -16.44 -1.70 -15.34
C TYR A 120 -17.70 -2.40 -14.82
N LEU A 121 -18.26 -1.93 -13.69
CA LEU A 121 -19.48 -2.50 -13.11
C LEU A 121 -20.68 -2.37 -14.06
N ARG A 122 -20.86 -1.22 -14.72
CA ARG A 122 -21.88 -1.04 -15.77
C ARG A 122 -21.71 -2.01 -16.92
N LYS A 123 -20.48 -2.20 -17.42
CA LYS A 123 -20.19 -3.18 -18.49
C LYS A 123 -20.46 -4.62 -18.05
N GLN A 124 -20.24 -4.96 -16.78
CA GLN A 124 -20.55 -6.28 -16.22
C GLN A 124 -22.07 -6.49 -16.07
N GLU A 125 -22.83 -5.48 -15.65
CA GLU A 125 -24.30 -5.51 -15.62
C GLU A 125 -24.89 -5.68 -17.02
N GLU A 126 -24.38 -4.95 -18.01
CA GLU A 126 -24.81 -5.10 -19.41
C GLU A 126 -24.49 -6.49 -19.99
N LYS A 127 -23.34 -7.07 -19.63
CA LYS A 127 -22.97 -8.45 -20.03
C LYS A 127 -23.85 -9.50 -19.37
N LYS A 128 -24.17 -9.36 -18.07
CA LYS A 128 -25.10 -10.26 -17.37
C LYS A 128 -26.54 -10.12 -17.87
N GLY A 129 -26.96 -8.91 -18.23
CA GLY A 129 -28.30 -8.59 -18.73
C GLY A 129 -28.57 -9.02 -20.18
N LYS A 130 -27.57 -9.26 -21.03
CA LYS A 130 -27.80 -9.72 -22.42
C LYS A 130 -27.80 -11.24 -22.59
N GLY A 131 -27.10 -11.99 -21.73
CA GLY A 131 -26.99 -13.45 -21.82
C GLY A 131 -28.05 -14.25 -21.05
N TRP A 132 -28.60 -13.70 -19.97
CA TRP A 132 -29.59 -14.40 -19.14
C TRP A 132 -30.99 -14.40 -19.78
N PHE A 133 -31.44 -13.26 -20.32
CA PHE A 133 -32.76 -13.15 -20.95
C PHE A 133 -32.86 -13.86 -22.30
N ALA A 134 -31.80 -13.90 -23.11
CA ALA A 134 -31.78 -14.60 -24.39
C ALA A 134 -31.87 -16.13 -24.26
N ARG A 135 -31.42 -16.69 -23.13
CA ARG A 135 -31.50 -18.13 -22.81
C ARG A 135 -32.81 -18.55 -22.15
N PHE A 136 -33.60 -17.58 -21.67
CA PHE A 136 -34.85 -17.81 -20.95
C PHE A 136 -36.10 -17.66 -21.84
N PHE A 137 -35.96 -16.97 -22.98
CA PHE A 137 -37.02 -16.78 -23.98
C PHE A 137 -36.67 -17.40 -25.35
N SER A 138 -35.69 -18.30 -25.38
CA SER A 138 -35.47 -19.25 -26.48
C SER A 138 -35.89 -20.65 -26.07
#